data_AF-A0A3L6ZJM5-F1
#
_entry.id   AF-A0A3L6ZJM5-F1
#
_cell.length_a   1.000
_cell.length_b   1.000
_cell.length_c   1.000
_cell.angle_alpha   90.00
_cell.angle_beta   90.00
_cell.angle_gamma   90.00
#
_symmetry.space_group_name_H-M   'P 1'
#
loop_
_entity.id
_entity.type
_entity.pdbx_description
1 polymer ?
#
loop_
_entity_poly.entity_id
_entity_poly.type
_entity_poly.pdbx_seq_one_letter_code
_entity_poly.pdbx_strand_id
1 'polypeptide(L)' 'MDRSRTEAVFIERRGQRAAVVVSPERYEQMLEALEEAEDVAAFDEAMAEEGPNIPWAQVKADLGWV' A
#
# COMPACT_ATOMS: atom_id res chain seq x y z
N MET A 1 22.74 -11.54 -12.45
CA MET A 1 21.39 -11.13 -11.99
C MET A 1 20.59 -12.29 -11.41
N ASP A 2 21.24 -13.29 -10.79
CA ASP A 2 20.52 -14.45 -10.23
C ASP A 2 20.07 -14.21 -8.78
N ARG A 3 20.92 -13.55 -7.98
CA ARG A 3 20.61 -13.18 -6.58
C ARG A 3 19.41 -12.25 -6.44
N SER A 4 19.16 -11.37 -7.40
CA SER A 4 18.01 -10.45 -7.34
C SER A 4 16.64 -11.17 -7.41
N ARG A 5 16.61 -12.45 -7.79
CA ARG A 5 15.38 -13.26 -7.75
C ARG A 5 14.94 -13.58 -6.33
N THR A 6 15.88 -13.70 -5.39
CA THR A 6 15.61 -14.16 -4.03
C THR A 6 15.92 -13.11 -2.96
N GLU A 7 16.68 -12.06 -3.29
CA GLU A 7 17.05 -11.00 -2.35
C GLU A 7 17.23 -9.64 -3.05
N ALA A 8 17.22 -8.55 -2.30
CA ALA A 8 17.53 -7.22 -2.83
C ALA A 8 19.04 -7.08 -3.09
N VAL A 9 19.41 -6.62 -4.28
CA VAL A 9 20.81 -6.38 -4.66
C VAL A 9 21.06 -4.89 -4.75
N PHE A 10 21.99 -4.39 -3.94
CA PHE A 10 22.39 -2.98 -3.94
C PHE A 10 23.47 -2.73 -5.01
N ILE A 11 23.26 -1.69 -5.81
CA ILE A 11 24.24 -1.19 -6.79
C ILE A 11 24.85 0.08 -6.22
N GLU A 12 26.17 0.13 -6.15
CA GLU A 12 26.91 1.28 -5.65
C GLU A 12 27.69 1.99 -6.77
N ARG A 13 27.79 3.32 -6.65
CA ARG A 13 28.63 4.17 -7.50
C ARG A 13 29.53 5.01 -6.59
N ARG A 14 30.86 4.81 -6.68
CA ARG A 14 31.86 5.50 -5.83
C ARG A 14 31.61 5.30 -4.32
N GLY A 15 31.20 4.08 -3.94
CA GLY A 15 30.92 3.73 -2.53
C GLY A 15 29.61 4.28 -1.98
N GLN A 16 28.76 4.87 -2.83
CA GLN A 16 27.41 5.32 -2.45
C GLN A 16 26.36 4.46 -3.12
N ARG A 17 25.32 4.06 -2.37
CA ARG A 17 24.15 3.33 -2.92
C ARG A 17 23.48 4.18 -3.99
N ALA A 18 23.40 3.64 -5.19
CA ALA A 18 22.86 4.32 -6.38
C ALA A 18 21.54 3.68 -6.85
N ALA A 19 21.36 2.38 -6.64
CA ALA A 19 20.11 1.68 -6.96
C ALA A 19 19.96 0.40 -6.13
N VAL A 20 18.73 -0.13 -6.11
CA VAL A 20 18.40 -1.46 -5.59
C VAL A 20 17.67 -2.23 -6.69
N VAL A 21 18.08 -3.47 -6.92
CA VAL A 21 17.42 -4.39 -7.86
C VAL A 21 16.75 -5.49 -7.06
N VAL A 22 15.45 -5.67 -7.29
CA VAL A 22 14.62 -6.73 -6.73
C VAL A 22 13.95 -7.50 -7.87
N SER A 23 13.37 -8.66 -7.57
CA SER A 23 12.53 -9.37 -8.54
C SER A 23 11.23 -8.60 -8.79
N PRO A 24 10.61 -8.74 -9.98
CA PRO A 24 9.32 -8.13 -10.26
C PRO A 24 8.25 -8.50 -9.21
N GLU A 25 8.20 -9.78 -8.81
CA GLU A 25 7.21 -10.28 -7.85
C GLU A 25 7.39 -9.64 -6.47
N ARG A 26 8.65 -9.42 -6.05
CA ARG A 26 8.93 -8.71 -4.79
C ARG A 26 8.55 -7.24 -4.86
N TYR A 27 8.72 -6.61 -6.02
CA TYR A 27 8.30 -5.23 -6.22
C TYR A 27 6.77 -5.11 -6.16
N GLU A 28 6.04 -6.02 -6.81
CA GLU A 28 4.57 -6.08 -6.75
C GLU A 28 4.07 -6.29 -5.31
N GLN A 29 4.69 -7.22 -4.57
CA GLN A 29 4.37 -7.44 -3.14
C GLN A 29 4.63 -6.20 -2.28
N MET A 30 5.66 -5.41 -2.59
CA MET A 30 5.91 -4.16 -1.89
C MET A 30 4.87 -3.08 -2.20
N LEU A 31 4.33 -3.06 -3.43
CA LEU A 31 3.24 -2.14 -3.78
C LEU A 31 1.94 -2.53 -3.08
N GLU A 32 1.59 -3.82 -3.09
CA GLU A 32 0.42 -4.35 -2.38
C GLU A 32 0.52 -4.10 -0.87
N ALA A 33 1.70 -4.33 -0.27
CA ALA A 33 1.91 -4.04 1.15
C ALA A 33 1.84 -2.54 1.48
N LEU A 34 2.18 -1.66 0.53
CA LEU A 34 2.05 -0.22 0.71
C LEU A 34 0.57 0.20 0.66
N GLU A 35 -0.19 -0.29 -0.30
CA GLU A 35 -1.65 -0.07 -0.39
C GLU A 35 -2.36 -0.55 0.88
N GLU A 36 -2.10 -1.78 1.33
CA GLU A 36 -2.68 -2.31 2.57
C GLU A 36 -2.34 -1.45 3.79
N ALA A 37 -1.11 -0.90 3.86
CA ALA A 37 -0.72 -0.01 4.95
C ALA A 37 -1.49 1.32 4.92
N GLU A 38 -1.79 1.83 3.73
CA GLU A 38 -2.63 3.03 3.54
C GLU A 38 -4.09 2.74 3.95
N ASP A 39 -4.64 1.59 3.59
CA ASP A 39 -5.98 1.16 3.98
C ASP A 39 -6.12 0.98 5.50
N VAL A 40 -5.13 0.35 6.16
CA VAL A 40 -5.10 0.22 7.62
C VAL A 40 -5.06 1.60 8.29
N ALA A 41 -4.23 2.51 7.78
CA ALA A 41 -4.15 3.87 8.32
C ALA A 41 -5.49 4.62 8.16
N ALA A 42 -6.15 4.49 7.01
CA ALA A 42 -7.46 5.08 6.77
C ALA A 42 -8.55 4.49 7.68
N PHE A 43 -8.50 3.18 7.93
CA PHE A 43 -9.39 2.53 8.88
C PHE A 43 -9.18 3.07 10.30
N ASP A 44 -7.93 3.17 10.76
CA ASP A 44 -7.60 3.70 12.08
C ASP A 44 -8.06 5.16 12.24
N GLU A 45 -7.89 5.98 11.20
CA GLU A 45 -8.40 7.37 11.18
C GLU A 45 -9.94 7.41 11.28
N ALA A 46 -10.64 6.60 10.48
CA ALA A 46 -12.10 6.53 10.51
C ALA A 46 -12.63 6.02 11.86
N MET A 47 -11.93 5.08 12.51
CA MET A 47 -12.29 4.58 13.83
C MET A 47 -11.99 5.59 14.95
N ALA A 48 -11.02 6.48 14.74
CA ALA A 48 -10.73 7.58 15.64
C ALA A 48 -11.68 8.77 15.46
N GLU A 49 -12.33 8.89 14.30
CA GLU A 49 -13.37 9.89 14.06
C GLU A 49 -14.58 9.62 14.97
N GLU A 50 -14.90 10.59 15.83
CA GLU A 50 -16.06 10.52 16.70
C GLU A 50 -17.35 10.88 15.94
N GLY A 51 -18.36 10.02 15.98
CA GLY A 51 -19.65 10.31 15.36
C GLY A 51 -20.49 9.07 15.07
N PRO A 52 -21.76 9.24 14.68
CA PRO A 52 -22.57 8.13 14.21
C PRO A 52 -22.14 7.70 12.81
N ASN A 53 -22.06 6.39 12.57
CA ASN A 53 -21.90 5.84 11.23
C ASN A 53 -23.07 6.22 10.32
N ILE A 54 -22.80 6.38 9.01
CA ILE A 54 -23.84 6.65 8.01
C ILE A 54 -24.68 5.38 7.79
N PRO A 55 -26.02 5.43 7.94
CA PRO A 55 -26.87 4.28 7.65
C PRO A 55 -26.80 3.83 6.19
N TRP A 56 -26.84 2.52 5.93
CA TRP A 56 -26.76 1.98 4.56
C TRP A 56 -27.86 2.50 3.62
N ALA A 57 -29.07 2.74 4.13
CA ALA A 57 -30.15 3.32 3.34
C ALA A 57 -29.79 4.73 2.82
N GLN A 58 -29.09 5.53 3.64
CA GLN A 58 -28.61 6.86 3.28
C GLN A 58 -27.50 6.77 2.23
N VAL A 59 -26.50 5.91 2.41
CA VAL A 59 -25.42 5.69 1.42
C VAL A 59 -25.98 5.37 0.04
N LYS A 60 -26.97 4.47 -0.04
CA LYS A 60 -27.62 4.14 -1.30
C LYS A 60 -28.38 5.30 -1.93
N ALA A 61 -29.07 6.10 -1.12
CA ALA A 61 -29.78 7.27 -1.61
C ALA A 61 -28.79 8.30 -2.19
N ASP A 62 -27.67 8.55 -1.50
CA ASP A 62 -26.64 9.50 -1.93
C ASP A 62 -25.92 9.05 -3.21
N LEU A 63 -25.76 7.73 -3.40
CA LEU A 63 -25.18 7.14 -4.62
C LEU A 63 -26.19 6.92 -5.76
N GLY A 64 -27.49 7.21 -5.54
CA GLY A 64 -28.54 7.02 -6.54
C GLY A 64 -28.92 5.56 -6.80
N TRP A 65 -28.73 4.69 -5.82
CA TRP A 65 -29.06 3.24 -5.89
C TRP A 65 -30.44 2.90 -5.31
N VAL A 66 -31.33 3.90 -5.26
CA VAL A 66 -32.72 3.80 -4.79
C VAL A 66 -33.66 3.32 -5.89
#